data_AF-A0A5K3F5V3-F1
#
_entry.id   AF-A0A5K3F5V3-F1
#
_cell.length_a   1.000
_cell.length_b   1.000
_cell.length_c   1.000
_cell.angle_alpha   90.00
_cell.angle_beta   90.00
_cell.angle_gamma   90.00
#
_symmetry.space_group_name_H-M   'P 1'
#
loop_
_entity.id
_entity.type
_entity.pdbx_description
1 polymer ?
#
loop_
_entity_poly.entity_id
_entity_poly.type
_entity_poly.pdbx_seq_one_letter_code
_entity_poly.pdbx_strand_id
1 'polypeptide(L)'
;MGEEVVMQTNETKVWTGIVGELSSGLADLSVAPMTITPERVTRLEFTKPFKYLGITILVKRERSKSNLASFLQPFESTLWVLIGVSVNVVALFLYLLDRYSAIRCFHRKSTDAEKHRHDKANTPSTASSGAKPDEFNLTSSMWFTWGILLNSGIGDETPKAFSTRALGMVWAGFAMIIVASYTANLAAFLVLDRPEASISGIDDPRV
;
A
#
# COMPACT_ATOMS: atom_id res chain seq x y z
N MET A 1 16.19 -42.21 -24.35
CA MET A 1 16.09 -43.05 -23.14
C MET A 1 15.19 -44.21 -23.54
N GLY A 2 15.74 -45.40 -23.79
CA GLY A 2 15.08 -46.44 -24.61
C GLY A 2 13.73 -46.86 -24.04
N GLU A 3 12.67 -46.61 -24.81
CA GLU A 3 11.31 -47.08 -24.54
C GLU A 3 11.19 -48.56 -24.92
N GLU A 4 10.31 -49.29 -24.23
CA GLU A 4 9.83 -50.59 -24.67
C GLU A 4 8.94 -50.35 -25.90
N VAL A 5 9.51 -50.47 -27.10
CA VAL A 5 8.74 -50.37 -28.34
C VAL A 5 8.27 -51.77 -28.72
N VAL A 6 6.97 -52.00 -28.59
CA VAL A 6 6.34 -53.21 -29.13
C VAL A 6 6.30 -53.07 -30.64
N MET A 7 7.32 -53.57 -31.33
CA MET A 7 7.30 -53.70 -32.78
C MET A 7 6.30 -54.80 -33.16
N GLN A 8 5.11 -54.36 -33.59
CA GLN A 8 3.98 -55.20 -33.96
C GLN A 8 4.23 -55.88 -35.32
N THR A 9 5.18 -56.83 -35.37
CA THR A 9 5.32 -57.76 -36.51
C THR A 9 5.64 -59.20 -36.12
N ASN A 10 5.84 -59.47 -34.83
CA ASN A 10 5.77 -60.79 -34.18
C ASN A 10 5.76 -60.51 -32.67
N GLU A 11 5.19 -61.40 -31.85
CA GLU A 11 4.97 -61.21 -30.39
C GLU A 11 6.26 -61.08 -29.53
N THR A 12 7.40 -60.74 -30.13
CA THR A 12 8.70 -60.65 -29.46
C THR A 12 8.95 -59.24 -28.93
N LYS A 13 8.94 -59.10 -27.60
CA LYS A 13 9.32 -57.88 -26.89
C LYS A 13 10.83 -57.62 -26.99
N VAL A 14 11.24 -56.64 -27.80
CA VAL A 14 12.64 -56.24 -28.02
C VAL A 14 12.92 -54.87 -27.37
N TRP A 15 14.02 -54.77 -26.62
CA TRP A 15 14.48 -53.51 -26.04
C TRP A 15 15.32 -52.71 -27.05
N THR A 16 15.20 -51.38 -27.00
CA THR A 16 15.97 -50.46 -27.85
C THR A 16 16.85 -49.50 -27.03
N GLY A 17 17.78 -48.82 -27.70
CA GLY A 17 18.74 -47.90 -27.09
C GLY A 17 19.68 -48.59 -26.10
N ILE A 18 20.09 -47.87 -25.05
CA ILE A 18 21.06 -48.34 -24.04
C ILE A 18 20.71 -49.74 -23.48
N VAL A 19 19.44 -50.01 -23.19
CA VAL A 19 19.03 -51.32 -22.63
C VAL A 19 19.08 -52.43 -23.68
N GLY A 20 18.76 -52.12 -24.94
CA GLY A 20 18.90 -53.06 -26.05
C GLY A 20 20.36 -53.42 -26.33
N GLU A 21 21.25 -52.42 -26.35
CA GLU A 21 22.68 -52.61 -26.60
C GLU A 21 23.36 -53.45 -25.51
N LEU A 22 23.06 -53.17 -24.24
CA LEU A 22 23.57 -53.96 -23.11
C LEU A 22 23.01 -55.39 -23.12
N SER A 23 21.71 -55.55 -23.41
CA SER A 23 21.07 -56.88 -23.43
C SER A 23 21.51 -57.75 -24.62
N SER A 24 21.96 -57.14 -25.72
CA SER A 24 22.44 -57.85 -26.91
C SER A 24 23.95 -58.10 -26.90
N GLY A 25 24.66 -57.64 -25.88
CA GLY A 25 26.12 -57.76 -25.78
C GLY A 25 26.90 -56.84 -26.74
N LEU A 26 26.23 -55.82 -27.30
CA LEU A 26 26.91 -54.78 -28.10
C LEU A 26 27.66 -53.78 -27.21
N ALA A 27 27.28 -53.67 -25.94
CA ALA A 27 27.95 -52.87 -24.92
C ALA A 27 28.06 -53.66 -23.62
N ASP A 28 29.19 -53.53 -22.90
CA ASP A 28 29.43 -54.26 -21.65
C ASP A 28 29.04 -53.46 -20.40
N LEU A 29 29.04 -52.12 -20.48
CA LEU A 29 28.71 -51.21 -19.38
C LEU A 29 28.15 -49.89 -19.91
N SER A 30 27.17 -49.34 -19.19
CA SER A 30 26.65 -47.99 -19.44
C SER A 30 26.78 -47.12 -18.19
N VAL A 31 27.36 -45.92 -18.36
CA VAL A 31 27.44 -44.89 -17.31
C VAL A 31 26.61 -43.69 -17.76
N ALA A 32 25.34 -43.66 -17.33
CA ALA A 32 24.38 -42.63 -17.69
C ALA A 32 23.34 -42.47 -16.57
N PRO A 33 22.61 -41.33 -16.50
CA PRO A 33 21.47 -41.19 -15.61
C PRO A 33 20.33 -42.13 -16.07
N MET A 34 20.30 -43.34 -15.51
CA MET A 34 19.33 -44.38 -15.84
C MET A 34 18.47 -44.70 -14.62
N THR A 35 17.15 -44.68 -14.81
CA THR A 35 16.18 -45.01 -13.76
C THR A 35 16.11 -46.53 -13.58
N ILE A 36 16.21 -46.98 -12.33
CA ILE A 36 16.03 -48.39 -11.96
C ILE A 36 14.53 -48.68 -11.91
N THR A 37 14.01 -49.44 -12.87
CA THR A 37 12.61 -49.90 -12.90
C THR A 37 12.55 -51.42 -12.80
N PRO A 38 11.49 -52.02 -12.21
CA PRO A 38 11.37 -53.47 -12.07
C PRO A 38 11.52 -54.22 -13.40
N GLU A 39 10.99 -53.67 -14.48
CA GLU A 39 11.07 -54.24 -15.83
C GLU A 39 12.50 -54.32 -16.35
N ARG A 40 13.32 -53.28 -16.15
CA ARG A 40 14.71 -53.25 -16.63
C ARG A 40 15.63 -54.17 -15.82
N VAL A 41 15.34 -54.34 -14.53
CA VAL A 41 16.10 -55.24 -13.63
C VAL A 41 15.96 -56.72 -14.04
N THR A 42 14.92 -57.09 -14.79
CA THR A 42 14.78 -58.47 -15.29
C THR A 42 15.84 -58.86 -16.34
N ARG A 43 16.46 -57.88 -17.02
CA ARG A 43 17.44 -58.13 -18.09
C ARG A 43 18.81 -57.50 -17.85
N LEU A 44 18.92 -56.56 -16.90
CA LEU A 44 20.16 -55.85 -16.59
C LEU A 44 20.45 -55.91 -15.09
N GLU A 45 21.74 -56.02 -14.76
CA GLU A 45 22.21 -55.88 -13.39
C GLU A 45 22.60 -54.43 -13.12
N PHE A 46 22.09 -53.87 -12.01
CA PHE A 46 22.36 -52.50 -11.60
C PHE A 46 23.23 -52.48 -10.34
N THR A 47 24.10 -51.47 -10.24
CA THR A 47 24.82 -51.15 -9.01
C THR A 47 23.89 -50.47 -7.99
N LYS A 48 24.41 -50.19 -6.78
CA LYS A 48 23.68 -49.39 -5.80
C LYS A 48 23.45 -47.96 -6.35
N PRO A 49 22.27 -47.36 -6.12
CA PRO A 49 22.00 -46.02 -6.60
C PRO A 49 22.95 -45.02 -5.96
N PHE A 50 23.63 -44.22 -6.78
CA PHE A 50 24.55 -43.17 -6.31
C PHE A 50 23.84 -41.83 -6.06
N LYS A 51 22.62 -41.64 -6.61
CA LYS A 51 21.82 -40.42 -6.46
C LYS A 51 20.33 -40.75 -6.44
N TYR A 52 19.63 -40.20 -5.44
CA TYR A 52 18.17 -40.25 -5.36
C TYR A 52 17.58 -38.99 -6.01
N LEU A 53 16.71 -39.19 -7.01
CA LEU A 53 16.01 -38.12 -7.71
C LEU A 53 14.50 -38.44 -7.71
N GLY A 54 13.69 -37.39 -7.57
CA GLY A 54 12.24 -37.46 -7.72
C GLY A 54 11.77 -36.68 -8.95
N ILE A 55 10.47 -36.74 -9.23
CA ILE A 55 9.83 -35.91 -10.26
C ILE A 55 9.32 -34.64 -9.57
N THR A 56 9.61 -33.48 -10.16
CA THR A 56 9.14 -32.18 -9.67
C THR A 56 8.43 -31.42 -10.79
N ILE A 57 7.47 -30.58 -10.42
CA ILE A 57 6.73 -29.73 -11.36
C ILE A 57 7.44 -28.38 -11.44
N LEU A 58 7.75 -27.95 -12.66
CA LEU A 58 8.33 -26.64 -12.92
C LEU A 58 7.24 -25.68 -13.39
N VAL A 59 7.10 -24.54 -12.71
CA VAL A 59 6.09 -23.52 -13.03
C VAL A 59 6.75 -22.18 -13.28
N LYS A 60 6.21 -21.41 -14.23
CA LYS A 60 6.66 -20.04 -14.50
C LYS A 60 6.17 -19.13 -13.36
N ARG A 61 7.11 -18.45 -12.70
CA ARG A 61 6.78 -17.42 -11.71
C ARG A 61 6.23 -16.17 -12.40
N GLU A 62 4.98 -15.81 -12.13
CA GLU A 62 4.43 -14.53 -12.55
C GLU A 62 5.04 -13.39 -11.72
N ARG A 63 5.38 -12.27 -12.39
CA ARG A 63 5.85 -11.06 -11.70
C ARG A 63 4.64 -10.24 -11.29
N SER A 64 4.59 -9.81 -10.03
CA SER A 64 3.54 -8.88 -9.58
C SER A 64 3.61 -7.59 -10.39
N LYS A 65 2.46 -7.15 -10.90
CA LYS A 65 2.32 -5.83 -11.54
C LYS A 65 2.07 -4.82 -10.42
N SER A 66 2.94 -3.82 -10.26
CA SER A 66 2.73 -2.75 -9.29
C SER A 66 1.65 -1.80 -9.81
N ASN A 67 0.45 -1.86 -9.26
CA ASN A 67 -0.58 -0.87 -9.49
C ASN A 67 -0.36 0.31 -8.53
N LEU A 68 -0.25 1.54 -9.05
CA LEU A 68 -0.14 2.75 -8.23
C LEU A 68 -1.37 2.96 -7.32
N ALA A 69 -2.52 2.40 -7.70
CA ALA A 69 -3.74 2.40 -6.92
C ALA A 69 -3.67 1.51 -5.65
N SER A 70 -2.70 0.61 -5.53
CA SER A 70 -2.50 -0.20 -4.31
C SER A 70 -2.22 0.67 -3.08
N PHE A 71 -1.77 1.90 -3.27
CA PHE A 71 -1.60 2.85 -2.16
C PHE A 71 -2.95 3.32 -1.59
N LEU A 72 -4.02 3.40 -2.40
CA LEU A 72 -5.35 3.82 -1.93
C LEU A 72 -6.17 2.66 -1.36
N GLN A 73 -5.77 1.42 -1.66
CA GLN A 73 -6.41 0.18 -1.24
C GLN A 73 -6.60 -0.03 0.27
N PRO A 74 -5.73 0.49 1.17
CA PRO A 74 -5.93 0.33 2.61
C PRO A 74 -7.22 0.97 3.14
N PHE A 75 -7.81 1.92 2.43
CA PHE A 75 -9.10 2.51 2.81
C PHE A 75 -10.13 2.34 1.70
N GLU A 76 -11.38 2.10 2.10
CA GLU A 76 -12.50 2.06 1.18
C GLU A 76 -12.69 3.43 0.51
N SER A 77 -13.10 3.44 -0.76
CA SER A 77 -13.36 4.68 -1.51
C SER A 77 -14.36 5.60 -0.79
N THR A 78 -15.35 5.03 -0.09
CA THR A 78 -16.31 5.75 0.73
C THR A 78 -15.63 6.58 1.83
N LEU A 79 -14.63 6.02 2.49
CA LEU A 79 -13.92 6.66 3.60
C LEU A 79 -13.02 7.80 3.11
N TRP A 80 -12.39 7.66 1.95
CA TRP A 80 -11.64 8.73 1.31
C TRP A 80 -12.50 9.96 0.99
N VAL A 81 -13.70 9.74 0.44
CA VAL A 81 -14.67 10.81 0.20
C VAL A 81 -15.10 11.44 1.52
N LEU A 82 -15.34 10.63 2.56
CA LEU A 82 -15.74 11.11 3.88
C LEU A 82 -14.66 11.98 4.52
N ILE A 83 -13.38 11.61 4.42
CA ILE A 83 -12.25 12.44 4.87
C ILE A 83 -12.27 13.78 4.13
N GLY A 84 -12.37 13.76 2.80
CA GLY A 84 -12.42 14.97 1.98
C GLY A 84 -13.58 15.90 2.38
N VAL A 85 -14.78 15.35 2.56
CA VAL A 85 -15.95 16.12 3.03
C VAL A 85 -15.70 16.67 4.45
N SER A 86 -15.14 15.88 5.35
CA SER A 86 -14.87 16.31 6.73
C SER A 86 -13.92 17.51 6.80
N VAL A 87 -12.87 17.54 5.97
CA VAL A 87 -11.93 18.68 5.87
C VAL A 87 -12.66 19.95 5.46
N ASN A 88 -13.54 19.86 4.46
CA ASN A 88 -14.32 21.01 3.99
C ASN A 88 -15.31 21.50 5.06
N VAL A 89 -15.94 20.59 5.80
CA VAL A 89 -16.84 20.92 6.91
C VAL A 89 -16.08 21.64 8.02
N VAL A 90 -14.91 21.13 8.45
CA VAL A 90 -14.10 21.78 9.48
C VAL A 90 -13.58 23.14 9.04
N ALA A 91 -13.14 23.27 7.78
CA ALA A 91 -12.73 24.56 7.21
C ALA A 91 -13.89 25.58 7.23
N LEU A 92 -15.10 25.16 6.87
CA LEU A 92 -16.30 26.00 6.95
C LEU A 92 -16.62 26.41 8.39
N PHE A 93 -16.54 25.49 9.35
CA PHE A 93 -16.77 25.80 10.76
C PHE A 93 -15.72 26.77 11.32
N LEU A 94 -14.44 26.60 10.98
CA LEU A 94 -13.39 27.54 11.37
C LEU A 94 -13.65 28.93 10.79
N TYR A 95 -14.02 29.02 9.51
CA TYR A 95 -14.39 30.28 8.88
C TYR A 95 -15.60 30.94 9.54
N LEU A 96 -16.66 30.19 9.81
CA LEU A 96 -17.85 30.71 10.48
C LEU A 96 -17.54 31.21 11.89
N LEU A 97 -16.81 30.42 12.69
CA LEU A 97 -16.42 30.81 14.05
C LEU A 97 -15.55 32.06 14.07
N ASP A 98 -14.64 32.20 13.11
CA ASP A 98 -13.84 33.41 12.98
C ASP A 98 -14.68 34.61 12.53
N ARG A 99 -15.58 34.43 11.56
CA ARG A 99 -16.53 35.48 11.14
C ARG A 99 -17.44 35.94 12.27
N TYR A 100 -17.99 35.03 13.08
CA TYR A 100 -18.81 35.37 14.25
C TYR A 100 -17.98 36.01 15.37
N SER A 101 -16.72 35.62 15.53
CA SER A 101 -15.77 36.29 16.43
C SER A 101 -15.47 37.73 15.97
N ALA A 102 -15.25 37.92 14.66
CA ALA A 102 -15.01 39.20 14.03
C ALA A 102 -16.23 40.13 14.10
N ILE A 103 -17.45 39.62 13.89
CA ILE A 103 -18.70 40.39 14.07
C ILE A 103 -18.84 40.89 15.52
N ARG A 104 -18.56 40.03 16.51
CA ARG A 104 -18.58 40.42 17.92
C ARG A 104 -17.50 41.45 18.27
N CYS A 105 -16.32 41.37 17.65
CA CYS A 105 -15.24 42.33 17.85
C CYS A 105 -15.52 43.67 17.16
N PHE A 106 -16.09 43.65 15.94
CA PHE A 106 -16.50 44.86 15.22
C PHE A 106 -17.59 45.63 15.97
N HIS A 107 -18.60 44.91 16.48
CA HIS A 107 -19.65 45.50 17.31
C HIS A 107 -19.12 45.99 18.67
N ARG A 108 -18.03 45.43 19.19
CA ARG A 108 -17.36 45.96 20.40
C ARG A 108 -16.53 47.21 20.10
N LYS A 109 -15.83 47.24 18.96
CA LYS A 109 -15.06 48.40 18.50
C LYS A 109 -15.95 49.61 18.21
N SER A 110 -17.17 49.45 17.69
CA SER A 110 -18.10 50.57 17.50
C SER A 110 -18.56 51.18 18.82
N THR A 111 -18.77 50.37 19.86
CA THR A 111 -19.22 50.86 21.18
C THR A 111 -18.08 51.48 21.99
N ASP A 112 -16.86 50.96 21.85
CA ASP A 112 -15.66 51.51 22.49
C ASP A 112 -15.08 52.73 21.73
N ALA A 113 -15.28 52.83 20.41
CA ALA A 113 -14.88 54.00 19.62
C ALA A 113 -15.73 55.25 19.93
N GLU A 114 -17.01 55.08 20.29
CA GLU A 114 -17.86 56.17 20.78
C GLU A 114 -17.34 56.70 22.13
N LYS A 115 -16.84 55.81 23.01
CA LYS A 115 -16.35 56.18 24.35
C LYS A 115 -14.96 56.85 24.33
N HIS A 116 -14.12 56.57 23.33
CA HIS A 116 -12.78 57.16 23.20
C HIS A 116 -12.74 58.45 22.35
N ARG A 117 -13.86 58.92 21.80
CA ARG A 117 -13.91 60.16 21.00
C ARG A 117 -13.82 61.43 21.85
N HIS A 118 -13.99 61.34 23.17
CA HIS A 118 -13.95 62.50 24.06
C HIS A 118 -12.55 62.85 24.62
N ASP A 119 -11.53 61.99 24.48
CA ASP A 119 -10.22 62.15 25.16
C ASP A 119 -9.01 62.38 24.23
N LYS A 120 -9.20 62.57 22.92
CA LYS A 120 -8.06 62.77 21.99
C LYS A 120 -8.26 63.93 21.02
N ALA A 121 -8.32 65.14 21.56
CA ALA A 121 -7.91 66.34 20.85
C ALA A 121 -6.49 66.70 21.34
N ASN A 122 -5.49 66.47 20.49
CA ASN A 122 -4.09 66.97 20.53
C ASN A 122 -3.01 65.87 20.56
N THR A 123 -2.70 65.27 19.40
CA THR A 123 -1.30 65.12 18.93
C THR A 123 -1.26 64.71 17.46
N PRO A 124 -0.32 65.23 16.63
CA PRO A 124 -0.33 65.01 15.19
C PRO A 124 0.17 63.63 14.81
N SER A 125 -0.42 63.14 13.73
CA SER A 125 -0.08 61.97 12.95
C SER A 125 1.40 61.85 12.60
N THR A 126 2.00 60.72 12.97
CA THR A 126 3.16 60.18 12.25
C THR A 126 2.84 58.74 11.88
N ALA A 127 2.78 58.50 10.58
CA ALA A 127 2.32 57.29 9.93
C ALA A 127 3.08 56.05 10.42
N SER A 128 2.37 55.12 11.07
CA SER A 128 2.79 53.72 11.15
C SER A 128 2.37 53.03 9.86
N SER A 129 3.40 52.72 9.07
CA SER A 129 3.33 51.91 7.87
C SER A 129 2.68 50.55 8.16
N GLY A 130 1.50 50.34 7.57
CA GLY A 130 1.20 49.10 6.85
C GLY A 130 0.83 47.85 7.64
N ALA A 131 0.33 47.95 8.87
CA ALA A 131 -0.37 46.81 9.48
C ALA A 131 -1.74 46.66 8.81
N LYS A 132 -1.80 45.92 7.69
CA LYS A 132 -3.06 45.40 7.14
C LYS A 132 -3.81 44.71 8.28
N PRO A 133 -5.08 45.05 8.56
CA PRO A 133 -5.87 44.21 9.45
C PRO A 133 -5.98 42.85 8.75
N ASP A 134 -5.41 41.81 9.36
CA ASP A 134 -5.52 40.42 8.92
C ASP A 134 -7.00 40.06 8.77
N GLU A 135 -7.56 40.26 7.57
CA GLU A 135 -8.82 39.66 7.17
C GLU A 135 -8.55 38.16 7.00
N PHE A 136 -9.10 37.37 7.90
CA PHE A 136 -9.06 35.91 7.86
C PHE A 136 -9.72 35.46 6.54
N ASN A 137 -8.90 35.14 5.54
CA ASN A 137 -9.36 34.75 4.23
C ASN A 137 -9.82 33.28 4.26
N LEU A 138 -10.91 32.93 3.56
CA LEU A 138 -11.44 31.56 3.50
C LEU A 138 -10.35 30.56 3.08
N THR A 139 -9.50 30.99 2.14
CA THR A 139 -8.36 30.24 1.62
C THR A 139 -7.33 29.93 2.71
N SER A 140 -7.07 30.85 3.64
CA SER A 140 -6.12 30.62 4.75
C SER A 140 -6.63 29.56 5.73
N SER A 141 -7.93 29.57 6.05
CA SER A 141 -8.55 28.56 6.92
C SER A 141 -8.57 27.17 6.26
N MET A 142 -8.82 27.12 4.95
CA MET A 142 -8.79 25.88 4.18
C MET A 142 -7.37 25.31 4.10
N TRP A 143 -6.38 26.17 3.84
CA TRP A 143 -4.96 25.80 3.82
C TRP A 143 -4.48 25.32 5.20
N PHE A 144 -4.89 25.98 6.28
CA PHE A 144 -4.59 25.56 7.66
C PHE A 144 -5.18 24.17 8.00
N THR A 145 -6.43 23.91 7.61
CA THR A 145 -7.10 22.63 7.87
C THR A 145 -6.41 21.48 7.13
N TRP A 146 -6.02 21.72 5.87
CA TRP A 146 -5.21 20.79 5.09
C TRP A 146 -3.79 20.60 5.65
N GLY A 147 -3.18 21.68 6.14
CA GLY A 147 -1.86 21.66 6.76
C GLY A 147 -1.82 20.76 8.00
N ILE A 148 -2.82 20.85 8.88
CA ILE A 148 -2.94 19.96 10.04
C ILE A 148 -3.08 18.50 9.62
N LEU A 149 -3.90 18.20 8.60
CA LEU A 149 -4.13 16.83 8.16
C LEU A 149 -2.88 16.20 7.54
N LEU A 150 -2.09 16.99 6.81
CA LEU A 150 -0.84 16.55 6.19
C LEU A 150 0.38 16.62 7.11
N ASN A 151 0.19 16.96 8.39
CA ASN A 151 1.27 17.23 9.33
C ASN A 151 2.29 18.27 8.79
N SER A 152 1.79 19.24 8.01
CA SER A 152 2.59 20.32 7.43
C SER A 152 2.62 21.49 8.41
N GLY A 153 3.82 21.82 8.91
CA GLY A 153 4.06 22.88 9.88
C GLY A 153 4.08 24.29 9.30
N ILE A 154 3.22 24.61 8.32
CA ILE A 154 3.14 25.95 7.72
C ILE A 154 1.75 26.56 7.98
N GLY A 155 1.75 27.71 8.65
CA GLY A 155 0.57 28.52 8.89
C GLY A 155 0.91 29.65 9.87
N ASP A 156 1.48 30.74 9.37
CA ASP A 156 1.78 31.96 10.13
C ASP A 156 0.50 32.66 10.67
N GLU A 157 -0.69 32.12 10.36
CA GLU A 157 -1.98 32.65 10.75
C GLU A 157 -2.63 31.78 11.84
N THR A 158 -2.06 31.82 13.04
CA THR A 158 -2.69 31.14 14.19
C THR A 158 -3.99 31.85 14.59
N PRO A 159 -5.11 31.13 14.76
CA PRO A 159 -6.38 31.73 15.17
C PRO A 159 -6.25 32.44 16.52
N LYS A 160 -6.62 33.72 16.58
CA LYS A 160 -6.50 34.57 17.77
C LYS A 160 -7.55 34.26 18.86
N ALA A 161 -8.65 33.56 18.51
CA ALA A 161 -9.76 33.25 19.43
C ALA A 161 -9.62 31.89 20.15
N PHE A 162 -10.15 31.80 21.38
CA PHE A 162 -10.10 30.57 22.20
C PHE A 162 -10.90 29.40 21.58
N SER A 163 -12.06 29.68 20.97
CA SER A 163 -12.93 28.67 20.35
C SER A 163 -12.31 27.99 19.13
N THR A 164 -11.60 28.75 18.30
CA THR A 164 -10.89 28.23 17.12
C THR A 164 -9.69 27.37 17.49
N ARG A 165 -9.03 27.66 18.62
CA ARG A 165 -7.93 26.82 19.14
C ARG A 165 -8.43 25.47 19.64
N ALA A 166 -9.54 25.46 20.39
CA ALA A 166 -10.14 24.21 20.87
C ALA A 166 -10.58 23.32 19.69
N LEU A 167 -11.21 23.89 18.67
CA LEU A 167 -11.60 23.15 17.46
C LEU A 167 -10.37 22.62 16.70
N GLY A 168 -9.31 23.43 16.57
CA GLY A 168 -8.05 23.00 15.95
C GLY A 168 -7.37 21.84 16.69
N MET A 169 -7.41 21.82 18.03
CA MET A 169 -6.86 20.70 18.82
C MET A 169 -7.63 19.40 18.60
N VAL A 170 -8.96 19.46 18.55
CA VAL A 170 -9.81 18.30 18.27
C VAL A 170 -9.56 17.80 16.85
N TRP A 171 -9.45 18.71 15.88
CA TRP A 171 -9.11 18.37 14.49
C TRP A 171 -7.73 17.69 14.36
N ALA A 172 -6.72 18.21 15.08
CA ALA A 172 -5.40 17.61 15.10
C ALA A 172 -5.41 16.19 15.69
N GLY A 173 -6.16 15.95 16.76
CA GLY A 173 -6.35 14.61 17.32
C GLY A 173 -7.02 13.65 16.34
N PHE A 174 -8.06 14.11 15.64
CA PHE A 174 -8.73 13.33 14.61
C PHE A 174 -7.80 12.99 13.43
N ALA A 175 -7.04 13.96 12.94
CA ALA A 175 -6.06 13.76 11.87
C ALA A 175 -4.99 12.71 12.26
N MET A 176 -4.46 12.78 13.48
CA MET A 176 -3.50 11.80 13.99
C MET A 176 -4.07 10.38 14.02
N ILE A 177 -5.34 10.23 14.41
CA ILE A 177 -6.02 8.92 14.42
C ILE A 177 -6.15 8.37 13.00
N ILE A 178 -6.52 9.19 12.02
CA ILE A 178 -6.63 8.79 10.61
C ILE A 178 -5.28 8.31 10.08
N VAL A 179 -4.22 9.10 10.28
CA VAL A 179 -2.88 8.76 9.78
C VAL A 179 -2.33 7.50 10.43
N ALA A 180 -2.52 7.35 11.74
CA ALA A 180 -2.12 6.14 12.47
C ALA A 180 -2.87 4.90 11.97
N SER A 181 -4.18 5.01 11.75
CA SER A 181 -5.02 3.91 11.27
C SER A 181 -4.67 3.51 9.83
N TYR A 182 -4.40 4.50 8.97
CA TYR A 182 -3.94 4.26 7.60
C TYR A 182 -2.63 3.48 7.58
N THR A 183 -1.66 3.96 8.37
CA THR A 183 -0.33 3.35 8.46
C THR A 183 -0.42 1.92 9.01
N ALA A 184 -1.26 1.69 10.02
CA ALA A 184 -1.49 0.37 10.58
C ALA A 184 -2.12 -0.60 9.56
N ASN A 185 -3.14 -0.15 8.81
CA ASN A 185 -3.80 -1.01 7.84
C ASN A 185 -2.93 -1.27 6.60
N LEU A 186 -2.17 -0.28 6.15
CA LEU A 186 -1.17 -0.44 5.10
C LEU A 186 -0.09 -1.45 5.52
N ALA A 187 0.40 -1.38 6.76
CA ALA A 187 1.38 -2.33 7.27
C ALA A 187 0.81 -3.77 7.34
N ALA A 188 -0.44 -3.92 7.79
CA ALA A 188 -1.12 -5.21 7.79
C ALA A 188 -1.24 -5.79 6.37
N PHE A 189 -1.60 -4.95 5.39
CA PHE A 189 -1.67 -5.34 3.99
C PHE A 189 -0.31 -5.80 3.45
N LEU A 190 0.76 -5.04 3.69
CA LEU A 190 2.12 -5.38 3.23
C LEU A 190 2.66 -6.68 3.83
N VAL A 191 2.26 -7.04 5.05
CA VAL A 191 2.64 -8.31 5.69
C VAL A 191 1.89 -9.50 5.10
N LEU A 192 0.64 -9.27 4.66
CA LEU A 192 -0.24 -10.31 4.11
C LEU A 192 -0.05 -10.53 2.61
N ASP A 193 0.57 -9.59 1.89
CA ASP A 193 0.86 -9.69 0.46
C ASP A 193 2.00 -10.70 0.20
N ARG A 194 1.73 -11.98 0.48
CA ARG A 194 2.61 -13.10 0.19
C ARG A 194 2.35 -13.54 -1.25
N PRO A 195 3.38 -13.64 -2.10
CA PRO A 195 3.19 -14.21 -3.43
C PRO A 195 2.62 -15.63 -3.28
N GLU A 196 1.44 -15.88 -3.86
CA GLU A 196 0.83 -17.20 -3.81
C GLU A 196 1.84 -18.25 -4.32
N ALA A 197 1.98 -19.34 -3.58
CA ALA A 197 2.75 -20.48 -4.06
C ALA A 197 2.04 -20.99 -5.31
N SER A 198 2.75 -21.04 -6.44
CA SER A 198 2.10 -21.26 -7.74
C SER A 198 1.38 -22.60 -7.83
N ILE A 199 1.96 -23.67 -7.26
CA ILE A 199 1.39 -25.02 -7.21
C ILE A 199 1.97 -25.75 -5.97
N SER A 200 1.13 -26.38 -5.15
CA SER A 200 1.54 -27.10 -3.93
C SER A 200 1.96 -28.55 -4.18
N GLY A 201 1.63 -29.14 -5.33
CA GLY A 201 1.99 -30.51 -5.68
C GLY A 201 0.99 -31.17 -6.62
N ILE A 202 0.93 -32.51 -6.57
CA ILE A 202 0.00 -33.32 -7.37
C ILE A 202 -1.45 -33.25 -6.87
N ASP A 203 -1.64 -33.04 -5.56
CA ASP A 203 -2.95 -32.93 -4.93
C ASP A 203 -3.45 -31.47 -4.83
N ASP A 204 -2.87 -30.57 -5.63
CA ASP A 204 -3.32 -29.18 -5.65
C ASP A 204 -4.72 -29.12 -6.29
N PRO A 205 -5.74 -28.57 -5.59
CA PRO A 205 -7.10 -28.49 -6.12
C PRO A 205 -7.25 -27.61 -7.36
N ARG A 206 -6.20 -26.85 -7.74
CA ARG A 206 -6.18 -25.99 -8.94
C ARG A 206 -5.64 -26.71 -10.19
N VAL A 207 -5.18 -27.96 -10.08
CA VAL A 207 -4.60 -28.77 -11.17
C VAL A 207 -5.58 -29.83 -11.65
#